data_AF-A0A7C1I946-F1
#
_entry.id   AF-A0A7C1I946-F1
#
_cell.length_a   1.000
_cell.length_b   1.000
_cell.length_c   1.000
_cell.angle_alpha   90.00
_cell.angle_beta   90.00
_cell.angle_gamma   90.00
#
_symmetry.space_group_name_H-M   'P 1'
#
loop_
_entity.id
_entity.type
_entity.pdbx_description
1 polymer ?
#
loop_
_entity_poly.entity_id
_entity_poly.type
_entity_poly.pdbx_seq_one_letter_code
_entity_poly.pdbx_strand_id
1 'polypeptide(L)'
;MSSMEGIYAFGLLAVFASIVIGFWALVRENDDLHRILLTDLAEILALALIALVATDLAEALILPGLVVGISELMAISEVFLVREGLVRQPERMLQIEVMDSAPGLLALALVGYGILLSGFSGGAVAGIGVIFYFVCKGHDERFALLETLSGYAWAMWIVAFFIFMLLPQYWFFGVLIAGAAILLKVAGKMSLVGTMRGGANV
;
A
#
# COMPACT_ATOMS: atom_id res chain seq x y z
N MET A 1 -19.57 2.65 -34.99
CA MET A 1 -19.95 2.18 -33.64
C MET A 1 -19.31 0.82 -33.31
N SER A 2 -19.40 -0.21 -34.18
CA SER A 2 -18.91 -1.57 -33.88
C SER A 2 -17.39 -1.74 -33.71
N SER A 3 -16.57 -0.92 -34.36
CA SER A 3 -15.10 -1.03 -34.24
C SER A 3 -14.56 -0.61 -32.89
N MET A 4 -15.17 0.40 -32.25
CA MET A 4 -14.70 0.97 -30.98
C MET A 4 -15.06 0.08 -29.79
N GLU A 5 -16.25 -0.53 -29.83
CA GLU A 5 -16.67 -1.57 -28.87
C GLU A 5 -15.78 -2.82 -28.97
N GLY A 6 -15.40 -3.21 -30.19
CA GLY A 6 -14.47 -4.32 -30.40
C GLY A 6 -13.07 -4.08 -29.82
N ILE A 7 -12.54 -2.86 -29.98
CA ILE A 7 -11.26 -2.46 -29.40
C ILE A 7 -11.32 -2.44 -27.86
N TYR A 8 -12.42 -1.93 -27.30
CA TYR A 8 -12.62 -1.89 -25.85
C TYR A 8 -12.71 -3.30 -25.25
N ALA A 9 -13.54 -4.18 -25.84
CA ALA A 9 -13.68 -5.56 -25.39
C ALA A 9 -12.36 -6.34 -25.51
N PHE A 10 -11.61 -6.10 -26.59
CA PHE A 10 -10.28 -6.70 -26.77
C PHE A 10 -9.30 -6.21 -25.71
N GLY A 11 -9.27 -4.90 -25.42
CA GLY A 11 -8.43 -4.31 -24.38
C GLY A 11 -8.74 -4.90 -23.00
N LEU A 12 -10.01 -5.03 -22.64
CA LEU A 12 -10.44 -5.63 -21.38
C LEU A 12 -9.98 -7.09 -21.27
N LEU A 13 -10.17 -7.87 -22.34
CA LEU A 13 -9.78 -9.27 -22.39
C LEU A 13 -8.26 -9.45 -22.31
N ALA A 14 -7.50 -8.59 -23.00
CA ALA A 14 -6.04 -8.59 -22.97
C ALA A 14 -5.51 -8.30 -21.55
N VAL A 15 -6.02 -7.25 -20.89
CA VAL A 15 -5.62 -6.91 -19.51
C VAL A 15 -6.02 -8.02 -18.55
N PHE A 16 -7.23 -8.55 -18.67
CA PHE A 16 -7.68 -9.65 -17.81
C PHE A 16 -6.81 -10.90 -17.98
N ALA A 17 -6.46 -11.28 -19.21
CA ALA A 17 -5.53 -12.38 -19.47
C ALA A 17 -4.14 -12.13 -18.87
N SER A 18 -3.66 -10.88 -18.95
CA SER A 18 -2.39 -10.46 -18.36
C SER A 18 -2.37 -10.63 -16.84
N ILE A 19 -3.47 -10.26 -16.16
CA ILE A 19 -3.64 -10.45 -14.72
C ILE A 19 -3.58 -11.94 -14.36
N VAL A 20 -4.30 -12.79 -15.10
CA VAL A 20 -4.29 -14.25 -14.87
C VAL A 20 -2.88 -14.82 -15.03
N ILE A 21 -2.15 -14.41 -16.07
CA ILE A 21 -0.77 -14.82 -16.29
C ILE A 21 0.15 -14.34 -15.16
N GLY A 22 -0.01 -13.08 -14.72
CA GLY A 22 0.76 -12.49 -13.63
C GLY A 22 0.56 -13.24 -12.31
N PHE A 23 -0.70 -13.55 -11.96
CA PHE A 23 -1.02 -14.37 -10.79
C PHE A 23 -0.46 -15.79 -10.90
N TRP A 24 -0.55 -16.40 -12.08
CA TRP A 24 0.02 -17.74 -12.29
C TRP A 24 1.55 -17.75 -12.16
N ALA A 25 2.23 -16.72 -12.65
CA ALA A 25 3.66 -16.53 -12.44
C ALA A 25 3.99 -16.37 -10.94
N LEU A 26 3.23 -15.55 -10.21
CA LEU A 26 3.40 -15.33 -8.77
C LEU A 26 3.29 -16.62 -7.95
N VAL A 27 2.33 -17.49 -8.29
CA VAL A 27 2.14 -18.78 -7.60
C VAL A 27 3.33 -19.72 -7.84
N ARG A 28 3.97 -19.63 -9.00
CA ARG A 28 5.05 -20.53 -9.41
C ARG A 28 6.44 -20.05 -8.97
N GLU A 29 6.57 -18.77 -8.65
CA GLU A 29 7.82 -18.15 -8.23
C GLU A 29 8.19 -18.54 -6.80
N ASN A 30 9.47 -18.89 -6.62
CA ASN A 30 10.01 -19.32 -5.32
C ASN A 30 10.97 -18.30 -4.71
N ASP A 31 11.51 -17.38 -5.51
CA ASP A 31 12.38 -16.31 -5.01
C ASP A 31 11.54 -15.16 -4.41
N ASP A 32 11.85 -14.79 -3.17
CA ASP A 32 11.08 -13.78 -2.43
C ASP A 32 11.12 -12.41 -3.11
N LEU A 33 12.25 -12.02 -3.71
CA LEU A 33 12.37 -10.73 -4.40
C LEU A 33 11.53 -10.71 -5.67
N HIS A 34 11.62 -11.78 -6.47
CA HIS A 34 10.82 -11.92 -7.68
C HIS A 34 9.33 -11.98 -7.37
N ARG A 35 8.93 -12.64 -6.28
CA ARG A 35 7.53 -12.62 -5.82
C ARG A 35 7.01 -11.23 -5.52
N ILE A 36 7.81 -10.39 -4.85
CA ILE A 36 7.41 -9.01 -4.57
C ILE A 36 7.29 -8.23 -5.88
N LEU A 37 8.24 -8.38 -6.80
CA LEU A 37 8.21 -7.73 -8.13
C LEU A 37 7.01 -8.16 -8.99
N LEU A 38 6.65 -9.45 -8.93
CA LEU A 38 5.46 -9.99 -9.59
C LEU A 38 4.17 -9.49 -8.95
N THR A 39 4.18 -9.21 -7.64
CA THR A 39 3.04 -8.60 -6.94
C THR A 39 2.82 -7.16 -7.39
N ASP A 40 3.88 -6.36 -7.54
CA ASP A 40 3.81 -5.01 -8.10
C ASP A 40 3.33 -5.01 -9.56
N LEU A 41 3.79 -5.97 -10.37
CA LEU A 41 3.31 -6.15 -11.73
C LEU A 41 1.80 -6.45 -11.74
N ALA A 42 1.33 -7.32 -10.86
CA ALA A 42 -0.09 -7.62 -10.71
C ALA A 42 -0.90 -6.39 -10.26
N GLU A 43 -0.33 -5.54 -9.39
CA GLU A 43 -0.94 -4.27 -8.96
C GLU A 43 -1.12 -3.32 -10.15
N ILE A 44 -0.09 -3.12 -10.97
CA ILE A 44 -0.18 -2.27 -12.18
C ILE A 44 -1.23 -2.81 -13.17
N LEU A 45 -1.27 -4.12 -13.38
CA LEU A 45 -2.26 -4.75 -14.27
C LEU A 45 -3.70 -4.60 -13.73
N ALA A 46 -3.89 -4.70 -12.41
CA ALA A 46 -5.18 -4.45 -11.78
C ALA A 46 -5.59 -2.97 -11.90
N LEU A 47 -4.66 -2.03 -11.75
CA LEU A 47 -4.92 -0.60 -11.97
C LEU A 47 -5.29 -0.32 -13.43
N ALA A 48 -4.67 -0.98 -14.40
CA ALA A 48 -5.05 -0.89 -15.81
C ALA A 48 -6.48 -1.40 -16.05
N LEU A 49 -6.89 -2.49 -15.38
CA LEU A 49 -8.27 -2.98 -15.45
C LEU A 49 -9.25 -1.95 -14.89
N ILE A 50 -8.94 -1.36 -13.73
CA ILE A 50 -9.75 -0.31 -13.11
C ILE A 50 -9.84 0.92 -14.03
N ALA A 51 -8.74 1.32 -14.67
CA ALA A 51 -8.72 2.41 -15.64
C ALA A 51 -9.62 2.15 -16.85
N LEU A 52 -9.68 0.91 -17.33
CA LEU A 52 -10.59 0.55 -18.42
C LEU A 52 -12.07 0.65 -18.04
N VAL A 53 -12.44 0.58 -16.75
CA VAL A 53 -13.82 0.79 -16.31
C VAL A 53 -14.27 2.25 -16.56
N ALA A 54 -13.33 3.19 -16.73
CA ALA A 54 -13.56 4.58 -17.18
C ALA A 54 -14.65 5.32 -16.38
N THR A 55 -14.64 5.18 -15.06
CA THR A 55 -15.55 5.89 -14.14
C THR A 55 -14.78 6.93 -13.34
N ASP A 56 -15.45 8.01 -12.90
CA ASP A 56 -14.87 9.01 -12.01
C ASP A 56 -14.29 8.38 -10.72
N LEU A 57 -14.92 7.31 -10.25
CA LEU A 57 -14.43 6.53 -9.12
C LEU A 57 -13.13 5.79 -9.44
N ALA A 58 -13.00 5.21 -10.65
CA ALA A 58 -11.77 4.57 -11.09
C ALA A 58 -10.61 5.58 -11.17
N GLU A 59 -10.85 6.78 -11.68
CA GLU A 59 -9.84 7.85 -11.72
C GLU A 59 -9.35 8.21 -10.31
N ALA A 60 -10.26 8.29 -9.34
CA ALA A 60 -9.92 8.54 -7.94
C ALA A 60 -9.13 7.39 -7.28
N LEU A 61 -9.31 6.15 -7.74
CA LEU A 61 -8.59 4.97 -7.21
C LEU A 61 -7.22 4.75 -7.84
N ILE A 62 -7.02 5.17 -9.09
CA ILE A 62 -5.75 4.95 -9.81
C ILE A 62 -4.60 5.75 -9.19
N LEU A 63 -4.84 7.02 -8.85
CA LEU A 63 -3.82 7.90 -8.28
C LEU A 63 -3.19 7.35 -6.98
N PRO A 64 -3.96 6.97 -5.93
CA PRO A 64 -3.37 6.40 -4.72
C PRO A 64 -2.71 5.04 -4.99
N GLY A 65 -3.27 4.20 -5.87
CA GLY A 65 -2.65 2.93 -6.25
C GLY A 65 -1.28 3.11 -6.89
N LEU A 66 -1.15 4.02 -7.87
CA LEU A 66 0.13 4.33 -8.51
C LEU A 66 1.16 4.88 -7.52
N VAL A 67 0.75 5.76 -6.61
CA VAL A 67 1.66 6.31 -5.58
C VAL A 67 2.18 5.20 -4.66
N VAL A 68 1.31 4.28 -4.24
CA VAL A 68 1.72 3.11 -3.43
C VAL A 68 2.68 2.22 -4.19
N GLY A 69 2.36 1.83 -5.43
CA GLY A 69 3.23 0.99 -6.26
C GLY A 69 4.61 1.61 -6.51
N ILE A 70 4.70 2.92 -6.77
CA ILE A 70 6.00 3.60 -6.92
C ILE A 70 6.80 3.57 -5.62
N SER A 71 6.15 3.78 -4.48
CA SER A 71 6.84 3.71 -3.17
C SER A 71 7.36 2.30 -2.85
N GLU A 72 6.64 1.27 -3.29
CA GLU A 72 7.00 -0.14 -3.14
C GLU A 72 8.21 -0.50 -4.01
N LEU A 73 8.18 -0.16 -5.30
CA LEU A 73 9.31 -0.32 -6.21
C LEU A 73 10.58 0.40 -5.72
N MET A 74 10.44 1.60 -5.15
CA MET A 74 11.57 2.34 -4.58
C MET A 74 12.17 1.61 -3.37
N ALA A 75 11.35 1.11 -2.45
CA ALA A 75 11.81 0.35 -1.30
C ALA A 75 12.49 -0.97 -1.70
N ILE A 76 11.95 -1.68 -2.69
CA ILE A 76 12.53 -2.91 -3.23
C ILE A 76 13.88 -2.63 -3.90
N SER A 77 14.00 -1.50 -4.59
CA SER A 77 15.25 -1.10 -5.25
C SER A 77 16.39 -0.92 -4.23
N GLU A 78 16.09 -0.33 -3.07
CA GLU A 78 17.05 -0.24 -1.95
C GLU A 78 17.42 -1.62 -1.41
N VAL A 79 16.44 -2.50 -1.18
CA VAL A 79 16.70 -3.88 -0.73
C VAL A 79 17.56 -4.64 -1.74
N PHE A 80 17.33 -4.46 -3.03
CA PHE A 80 18.12 -5.07 -4.11
C PHE A 80 19.57 -4.57 -4.10
N LEU A 81 19.78 -3.25 -4.02
CA LEU A 81 21.11 -2.64 -3.97
C LEU A 81 21.94 -3.13 -2.77
N VAL A 82 21.30 -3.32 -1.61
CA VAL A 82 21.93 -3.88 -0.42
C VAL A 82 22.24 -5.37 -0.60
N ARG A 83 21.31 -6.16 -1.16
CA ARG A 83 21.55 -7.60 -1.42
C ARG A 83 22.69 -7.86 -2.38
N GLU A 84 22.80 -7.07 -3.43
CA GLU A 84 23.85 -7.22 -4.45
C GLU A 84 25.20 -6.61 -4.00
N GLY A 85 25.26 -6.01 -2.81
CA GLY A 85 26.47 -5.38 -2.26
C GLY A 85 26.91 -4.13 -3.03
N LEU A 86 26.04 -3.56 -3.85
CA LEU A 86 26.31 -2.39 -4.69
C LEU A 86 26.30 -1.08 -3.89
N VAL A 87 25.66 -1.09 -2.71
CA VAL A 87 25.60 0.03 -1.78
C VAL A 87 26.07 -0.44 -0.40
N ARG A 88 27.03 0.27 0.21
CA ARG A 88 27.40 0.06 1.62
C ARG A 88 26.16 0.33 2.46
N GLN A 89 25.86 -0.56 3.42
CA GLN A 89 24.80 -0.35 4.40
C GLN A 89 24.81 1.11 4.84
N PRO A 90 23.73 1.86 4.61
CA PRO A 90 23.76 3.27 4.91
C PRO A 90 23.84 3.41 6.44
N GLU A 91 24.85 4.15 6.91
CA GLU A 91 24.92 4.54 8.33
C GLU A 91 23.63 5.29 8.68
N ARG A 92 22.72 4.63 9.41
CA ARG A 92 21.50 5.19 10.02
C ARG A 92 20.84 6.31 9.21
N MET A 93 20.09 5.96 8.16
CA MET A 93 19.51 6.93 7.22
C MET A 93 18.55 7.97 7.83
N LEU A 94 18.07 7.79 9.06
CA LEU A 94 17.16 8.73 9.71
C LEU A 94 17.51 8.87 11.20
N GLN A 95 18.38 9.82 11.54
CA GLN A 95 18.51 10.34 12.92
C GLN A 95 17.68 11.62 13.04
N ILE A 96 16.36 11.48 13.09
CA ILE A 96 15.48 12.60 13.41
C ILE A 96 15.28 12.57 14.93
N GLU A 97 15.91 13.51 15.63
CA GLU A 97 15.93 13.57 17.10
C GLU A 97 14.53 13.57 17.73
N VAL A 98 13.54 14.17 17.04
CA VAL A 98 12.14 14.20 17.47
C VAL A 98 11.51 12.80 17.52
N MET A 99 11.98 11.87 16.68
CA MET A 99 11.49 10.48 16.65
C MET A 99 12.01 9.65 17.83
N ASP A 100 13.18 10.01 18.39
CA ASP A 100 13.75 9.34 19.56
C ASP A 100 13.29 10.01 20.87
N SER A 101 13.12 11.34 20.87
CA SER A 101 12.87 12.12 22.09
C SER A 101 11.40 12.21 22.49
N ALA A 102 10.45 12.31 21.55
CA ALA A 102 9.03 12.48 21.88
C ALA A 102 8.03 11.89 20.86
N PRO A 103 8.22 10.64 20.39
CA PRO A 103 7.38 10.06 19.33
C PRO A 103 5.90 9.92 19.72
N GLY A 104 5.63 9.51 20.97
CA GLY A 104 4.27 9.34 21.47
C GLY A 104 3.50 10.66 21.59
N LEU A 105 4.17 11.73 22.00
CA LEU A 105 3.54 13.05 22.16
C LEU A 105 3.16 13.64 20.80
N LEU A 106 4.05 13.54 19.81
CA LEU A 106 3.82 14.07 18.48
C LEU A 106 2.73 13.30 17.74
N ALA A 107 2.74 11.96 17.85
CA ALA A 107 1.67 11.11 17.33
C ALA A 107 0.31 11.46 17.95
N LEU A 108 0.26 11.63 19.28
CA LEU A 108 -0.96 11.97 20.00
C LEU A 108 -1.46 13.36 19.63
N ALA A 109 -0.56 14.33 19.46
CA ALA A 109 -0.90 15.66 18.97
C ALA A 109 -1.47 15.62 17.54
N LEU A 110 -0.88 14.86 16.63
CA LEU A 110 -1.37 14.66 15.26
C LEU A 110 -2.73 13.98 15.23
N VAL A 111 -2.94 12.94 16.04
CA VAL A 111 -4.24 12.26 16.17
C VAL A 111 -5.28 13.19 16.77
N GLY A 112 -4.98 13.85 17.88
CA GLY A 112 -5.89 14.79 18.53
C GLY A 112 -6.27 15.95 17.62
N TYR A 113 -5.29 16.53 16.92
CA TYR A 113 -5.52 17.59 15.95
C TYR A 113 -6.32 17.09 14.74
N GLY A 114 -6.05 15.89 14.25
CA GLY A 114 -6.79 15.25 13.17
C GLY A 114 -8.24 14.92 13.54
N ILE A 115 -8.53 14.55 14.79
CA ILE A 115 -9.91 14.35 15.28
C ILE A 115 -10.66 15.68 15.37
N LEU A 116 -9.98 16.76 15.77
CA LEU A 116 -10.57 18.10 15.83
C LEU A 116 -10.84 18.67 14.43
N LEU A 117 -9.98 18.37 13.45
CA LEU A 117 -10.28 18.64 12.06
C LEU A 117 -11.43 17.73 11.60
N SER A 118 -12.55 18.31 11.18
CA SER A 118 -13.62 17.53 10.57
C SER A 118 -13.31 17.19 9.10
N GLY A 119 -13.85 16.08 8.62
CA GLY A 119 -13.78 15.66 7.22
C GLY A 119 -12.50 14.88 6.85
N PHE A 120 -12.23 14.81 5.54
CA PHE A 120 -11.15 14.01 4.97
C PHE A 120 -9.77 14.41 5.48
N SER A 121 -9.50 15.71 5.57
CA SER A 121 -8.20 16.24 6.02
C SER A 121 -7.90 15.86 7.46
N GLY A 122 -8.91 15.82 8.34
CA GLY A 122 -8.75 15.37 9.72
C GLY A 122 -8.41 13.89 9.82
N GLY A 123 -9.13 13.06 9.05
CA GLY A 123 -8.83 11.64 8.93
C GLY A 123 -7.41 11.37 8.42
N ALA A 124 -6.96 12.11 7.41
CA ALA A 124 -5.60 12.00 6.88
C ALA A 124 -4.53 12.37 7.93
N VAL A 125 -4.72 13.49 8.64
CA VAL A 125 -3.79 13.95 9.68
C VAL A 125 -3.75 12.99 10.87
N ALA A 126 -4.91 12.45 11.29
CA ALA A 126 -4.97 11.44 12.33
C ALA A 126 -4.30 10.13 11.90
N GLY A 127 -4.53 9.69 10.66
CA GLY A 127 -3.87 8.51 10.08
C GLY A 127 -2.35 8.65 10.01
N ILE A 128 -1.84 9.82 9.62
CA ILE A 128 -0.40 10.13 9.64
C ILE A 128 0.16 10.05 11.07
N GLY A 129 -0.57 10.57 12.07
CA GLY A 129 -0.18 10.46 13.47
C GLY A 129 -0.05 9.01 13.95
N VAL A 130 -0.98 8.14 13.54
CA VAL A 130 -0.94 6.70 13.83
C VAL A 130 0.26 6.04 13.15
N ILE A 131 0.48 6.30 11.86
CA ILE A 131 1.63 5.74 11.12
C ILE A 131 2.95 6.21 11.76
N PHE A 132 3.05 7.49 12.12
CA PHE A 132 4.23 8.07 12.76
C PHE A 132 4.56 7.35 14.08
N TYR A 133 3.55 7.03 14.89
CA TYR A 133 3.73 6.25 16.12
C TYR A 133 4.35 4.87 15.85
N PHE A 134 3.84 4.15 14.85
CA PHE A 134 4.32 2.82 14.51
C PHE A 134 5.76 2.83 13.98
N VAL A 135 6.13 3.83 13.17
CA VAL A 135 7.52 4.00 12.69
C VAL A 135 8.49 4.20 13.85
N CYS A 136 8.11 4.97 14.87
CA CYS A 136 9.01 5.31 15.97
C CYS A 136 9.11 4.22 17.04
N LYS A 137 8.09 3.36 17.18
CA LYS A 137 8.03 2.40 18.29
C LYS A 137 8.91 1.16 18.07
N GLY A 138 9.28 0.84 16.83
CA GLY A 138 10.18 -0.26 16.48
C GLY A 138 9.77 -1.59 17.14
N HIS A 139 8.83 -2.33 16.54
CA HIS A 139 8.48 -3.64 17.06
C HIS A 139 9.40 -4.73 16.48
N ASP A 140 9.85 -5.67 17.31
CA ASP A 140 10.41 -6.96 16.85
C ASP A 140 9.30 -7.76 16.16
N GLU A 141 9.06 -7.52 14.87
CA GLU A 141 7.94 -8.14 14.15
C GLU A 141 8.35 -9.30 13.26
N ARG A 142 7.62 -10.41 13.47
CA ARG A 142 7.65 -11.62 12.66
C ARG A 142 7.09 -11.29 11.28
N PHE A 143 7.92 -11.32 10.26
CA PHE A 143 7.57 -11.11 8.85
C PHE A 143 6.24 -11.79 8.42
N ALA A 144 5.94 -12.99 8.95
CA ALA A 144 4.69 -13.70 8.69
C ALA A 144 3.41 -12.96 9.14
N LEU A 145 3.46 -12.19 10.23
CA LEU A 145 2.31 -11.38 10.68
C LEU A 145 2.08 -10.19 9.75
N LEU A 146 3.15 -9.55 9.29
CA LEU A 146 3.10 -8.43 8.34
C LEU A 146 2.53 -8.85 6.99
N GLU A 147 2.95 -10.01 6.48
CA GLU A 147 2.41 -10.61 5.25
C GLU A 147 0.91 -10.91 5.38
N THR A 148 0.50 -11.48 6.51
CA THR A 148 -0.91 -11.78 6.78
C THR A 148 -1.77 -10.51 6.88
N LEU A 149 -1.26 -9.45 7.53
CA LEU A 149 -1.92 -8.15 7.65
C LEU A 149 -2.05 -7.45 6.29
N SER A 150 -1.06 -7.58 5.41
CA SER A 150 -1.12 -7.10 4.02
C SER A 150 -2.22 -7.81 3.24
N GLY A 151 -2.35 -9.14 3.38
CA GLY A 151 -3.43 -9.91 2.78
C GLY A 151 -4.82 -9.48 3.26
N TYR A 152 -5.00 -9.22 4.56
CA TYR A 152 -6.26 -8.71 5.11
C TYR A 152 -6.59 -7.29 4.63
N ALA A 153 -5.59 -6.41 4.53
CA ALA A 153 -5.77 -5.07 3.96
C ALA A 153 -6.27 -5.16 2.51
N TRP A 154 -5.70 -6.05 1.71
CA TRP A 154 -6.14 -6.26 0.33
C TRP A 154 -7.57 -6.81 0.24
N ALA A 155 -7.93 -7.79 1.09
CA ALA A 155 -9.28 -8.32 1.15
C ALA A 155 -10.32 -7.24 1.55
N MET A 156 -9.99 -6.39 2.54
CA MET A 156 -10.84 -5.26 2.93
C MET A 156 -10.99 -4.25 1.79
N TRP A 157 -9.94 -4.02 1.01
CA TRP A 157 -9.97 -3.11 -0.13
C TRP A 157 -10.91 -3.62 -1.25
N ILE A 158 -10.89 -4.92 -1.53
CA ILE A 158 -11.86 -5.55 -2.46
C ILE A 158 -13.29 -5.42 -1.95
N VAL A 159 -13.51 -5.66 -0.66
CA VAL A 159 -14.84 -5.49 -0.06
C VAL A 159 -15.33 -4.05 -0.22
N ALA A 160 -14.47 -3.06 0.01
CA ALA A 160 -14.80 -1.65 -0.21
C ALA A 160 -15.15 -1.36 -1.68
N PHE A 161 -14.41 -1.93 -2.63
CA PHE A 161 -14.70 -1.80 -4.06
C PHE A 161 -16.08 -2.37 -4.43
N PHE A 162 -16.43 -3.56 -3.91
CA PHE A 162 -17.76 -4.13 -4.11
C PHE A 162 -18.87 -3.30 -3.48
N ILE A 163 -18.63 -2.67 -2.32
CA ILE A 163 -19.58 -1.73 -1.71
C ILE A 163 -19.86 -0.56 -2.65
N PHE A 164 -18.82 0.04 -3.25
CA PHE A 164 -19.02 1.15 -4.19
C PHE A 164 -19.79 0.74 -5.45
N MET A 165 -19.55 -0.46 -5.96
CA MET A 165 -20.15 -0.95 -7.21
C MET A 165 -21.57 -1.49 -7.04
N LEU A 166 -21.83 -2.28 -5.98
CA LEU A 166 -23.10 -2.99 -5.79
C LEU A 166 -24.05 -2.28 -4.82
N LEU A 167 -23.50 -1.46 -3.92
CA LEU A 167 -24.25 -0.84 -2.82
C LEU A 167 -23.85 0.63 -2.64
N PRO A 168 -24.06 1.51 -3.64
CA PRO A 168 -23.63 2.91 -3.59
C PRO A 168 -24.27 3.69 -2.41
N GLN A 169 -25.40 3.23 -1.90
CA GLN A 169 -26.02 3.77 -0.67
C GLN A 169 -25.15 3.64 0.58
N TYR A 170 -24.19 2.71 0.61
CA TYR A 170 -23.22 2.50 1.69
C TYR A 170 -21.83 3.04 1.36
N TRP A 171 -21.71 4.00 0.43
CA TRP A 171 -20.43 4.58 0.00
C TRP A 171 -19.54 5.01 1.17
N PHE A 172 -20.11 5.59 2.22
CA PHE A 172 -19.35 6.03 3.41
C PHE A 172 -18.63 4.87 4.11
N PHE A 173 -19.29 3.71 4.22
CA PHE A 173 -18.66 2.50 4.76
C PHE A 173 -17.57 1.96 3.84
N GLY A 174 -17.78 2.01 2.52
CA GLY A 174 -16.75 1.68 1.54
C GLY A 174 -15.50 2.55 1.71
N VAL A 175 -15.66 3.87 1.87
CA VAL A 175 -14.56 4.81 2.10
C VAL A 175 -13.83 4.50 3.42
N LEU A 176 -14.57 4.23 4.50
CA LEU A 176 -13.97 3.90 5.80
C LEU A 176 -13.16 2.60 5.74
N ILE A 177 -13.69 1.57 5.10
CA ILE A 177 -13.00 0.28 4.95
C ILE A 177 -11.76 0.44 4.07
N ALA A 178 -11.87 1.15 2.94
CA ALA A 178 -10.73 1.42 2.06
C ALA A 178 -9.64 2.25 2.75
N GLY A 179 -10.02 3.29 3.50
CA GLY A 179 -9.10 4.13 4.27
C GLY A 179 -8.40 3.35 5.36
N ALA A 180 -9.13 2.53 6.12
CA ALA A 180 -8.55 1.66 7.15
C ALA A 180 -7.61 0.62 6.54
N ALA A 181 -7.98 0.00 5.42
CA ALA A 181 -7.15 -0.95 4.70
C ALA A 181 -5.83 -0.33 4.22
N ILE A 182 -5.87 0.86 3.64
CA ILE A 182 -4.68 1.59 3.20
C ILE A 182 -3.79 1.95 4.40
N LEU A 183 -4.36 2.47 5.49
CA LEU A 183 -3.60 2.77 6.70
C LEU A 183 -2.91 1.52 7.27
N LEU A 184 -3.59 0.38 7.24
CA LEU A 184 -3.05 -0.89 7.72
C LEU A 184 -1.92 -1.41 6.81
N LYS A 185 -2.08 -1.31 5.48
CA LYS A 185 -1.04 -1.66 4.49
C LYS A 185 0.20 -0.77 4.65
N VAL A 186 0.01 0.55 4.78
CA VAL A 186 1.11 1.52 4.93
C VAL A 186 1.78 1.38 6.29
N ALA A 187 1.03 1.25 7.38
CA ALA A 187 1.60 1.09 8.72
C ALA A 187 2.46 -0.16 8.84
N GLY A 188 2.05 -1.28 8.23
CA GLY A 188 2.87 -2.51 8.20
C GLY A 188 4.23 -2.30 7.53
N LYS A 189 4.26 -1.61 6.38
CA LYS A 189 5.51 -1.32 5.67
C LYS A 189 6.38 -0.31 6.43
N MET A 190 5.75 0.69 7.01
CA MET A 190 6.42 1.72 7.80
C MET A 190 6.98 1.17 9.13
N SER A 191 6.36 0.14 9.70
CA SER A 191 6.89 -0.67 10.82
C SER A 191 8.20 -1.36 10.41
N LEU A 192 8.25 -1.96 9.22
CA LEU A 192 9.43 -2.59 8.63
C LEU A 192 10.60 -1.60 8.43
N VAL A 193 10.31 -0.36 8.02
CA VAL A 193 11.31 0.72 7.97
C VAL A 193 11.81 1.10 9.37
N GLY A 194 10.93 1.06 10.37
CA GLY A 194 11.28 1.25 11.77
C GLY A 194 12.24 0.18 12.31
N THR A 195 12.06 -1.10 11.95
CA THR A 195 12.95 -2.18 12.40
C THR A 195 14.34 -2.11 11.77
N MET A 196 14.43 -1.67 10.50
CA MET A 196 15.69 -1.41 9.81
C MET A 196 16.52 -0.26 10.41
N ARG A 197 15.98 0.50 11.38
CA ARG A 197 16.72 1.57 12.11
C ARG A 197 17.53 1.05 13.31
N GLY A 198 17.56 -0.25 13.55
CA GLY A 198 18.46 -0.90 14.52
C GLY A 198 17.78 -1.48 15.75
N GLY A 199 16.70 -2.26 15.56
CA GLY A 199 16.21 -3.17 16.60
C GLY A 199 17.27 -4.23 16.94
N ALA A 200 17.24 -4.74 18.17
CA ALA A 200 18.32 -5.48 18.83
C ALA A 200 18.71 -6.86 18.23
N ASN A 201 18.35 -7.16 16.98
CA ASN A 201 18.76 -8.36 16.26
C ASN A 201 19.18 -8.04 14.82
N VAL A 202 20.31 -7.33 14.70
CA VAL A 202 21.21 -7.43 13.54
C VAL A 202 22.55 -7.96 14.05
#